data_AF-A0AAW2Y1Z9-F1
#
_entry.id   AF-A0AAW2Y1Z9-F1
#
_cell.length_a   1.000
_cell.length_b   1.000
_cell.length_c   1.000
_cell.angle_alpha   90.00
_cell.angle_beta   90.00
_cell.angle_gamma   90.00
#
_symmetry.space_group_name_H-M   'P 1'
#
loop_
_entity.id
_entity.type
_entity.pdbx_description
1 polymer ?
#
loop_
_entity_poly.entity_id
_entity_poly.type
_entity_poly.pdbx_seq_one_letter_code
_entity_poly.pdbx_strand_id
1 'polypeptide(L)'
;MGNISSCFYAQSHAAKLIDLQHNTLRLVDVPVTAAELMLEHPGYVVSPLIDFRRDFRLSAMKADEILSGSRVYMLISCYESAWKGFRIRDGNYRVGLR
;
A
#
# COMPACT_ATOMS: atom_id res chain seq x y z
N MET A 1 -32.01 23.22 -2.80
CA MET A 1 -31.91 21.93 -2.08
C MET A 1 -30.76 21.15 -2.67
N GLY A 2 -29.62 21.13 -1.98
CA GLY A 2 -28.40 20.46 -2.43
C GLY A 2 -28.52 18.96 -2.28
N ASN A 3 -28.32 18.22 -3.37
CA ASN A 3 -28.16 16.79 -3.34
C ASN A 3 -26.67 16.47 -3.26
N ILE A 4 -26.15 16.34 -2.04
CA ILE A 4 -24.80 15.82 -1.77
C ILE A 4 -24.97 14.33 -1.47
N SER A 5 -25.21 13.51 -2.50
CA SER A 5 -25.28 12.06 -2.35
C SER A 5 -25.10 11.36 -3.70
N SER A 6 -23.85 11.21 -4.14
CA SER A 6 -23.44 10.04 -4.91
C SER A 6 -21.92 9.88 -4.80
N CYS A 7 -21.49 9.64 -3.56
CA CYS A 7 -20.15 9.20 -3.24
C CYS A 7 -19.87 7.86 -3.96
N PHE A 8 -18.97 7.89 -4.94
CA PHE A 8 -18.01 6.81 -5.23
C PHE A 8 -18.56 5.38 -5.38
N TYR A 9 -19.66 5.19 -6.12
CA TYR A 9 -20.05 3.88 -6.65
C TYR A 9 -19.64 3.72 -8.12
N ALA A 10 -18.47 4.27 -8.49
CA ALA A 10 -17.76 3.71 -9.62
C ALA A 10 -17.28 2.34 -9.14
N GLN A 11 -17.71 1.27 -9.82
CA GLN A 11 -17.02 -0.03 -9.77
C GLN A 11 -15.61 0.17 -10.33
N SER A 12 -14.77 0.88 -9.58
CA SER A 12 -13.39 1.04 -9.94
C SER A 12 -12.74 -0.29 -9.61
N HIS A 13 -12.39 -1.02 -10.67
CA HIS A 13 -11.41 -2.10 -10.59
C HIS A 13 -10.10 -1.61 -9.95
N ALA A 14 -9.90 -0.31 -9.78
CA ALA A 14 -8.75 0.27 -9.10
C ALA A 14 -8.55 -0.20 -7.64
N ALA A 15 -7.27 -0.28 -7.27
CA ALA A 15 -6.81 -0.39 -5.90
C ALA A 15 -6.65 1.00 -5.29
N LYS A 16 -6.81 1.13 -3.97
CA LYS A 16 -6.49 2.37 -3.24
C LYS A 16 -5.07 2.29 -2.73
N LEU A 17 -4.22 3.25 -3.09
CA LEU A 17 -2.86 3.36 -2.59
C LEU A 17 -2.73 4.62 -1.73
N ILE A 18 -2.34 4.41 -0.47
CA ILE A 18 -2.10 5.47 0.51
C ILE A 18 -0.59 5.74 0.53
N ASP A 19 -0.19 6.95 0.21
CA ASP A 19 1.18 7.43 0.37
C ASP A 19 1.31 8.14 1.71
N LEU A 20 2.04 7.51 2.65
CA LEU A 20 2.23 8.05 3.98
C LEU A 20 3.20 9.24 4.01
N GLN A 21 4.14 9.33 3.05
CA GLN A 21 5.11 10.42 3.02
C GLN A 21 4.45 11.72 2.57
N HIS A 22 3.60 11.65 1.54
CA HIS A 22 2.90 12.83 1.02
C HIS A 22 1.50 13.02 1.63
N ASN A 23 1.08 12.11 2.53
CA ASN A 23 -0.26 12.06 3.11
C ASN A 23 -1.36 12.13 2.03
N THR A 24 -1.18 11.39 0.94
CA THR A 24 -2.11 11.36 -0.20
C THR A 24 -2.75 9.99 -0.37
N LEU A 25 -3.96 9.97 -0.93
CA LEU A 25 -4.64 8.76 -1.36
C LEU A 25 -4.84 8.85 -2.87
N ARG A 26 -4.30 7.87 -3.61
CA ARG A 26 -4.48 7.75 -5.06
C ARG A 26 -5.17 6.43 -5.42
N LEU A 27 -5.93 6.46 -6.51
CA LEU A 27 -6.46 5.26 -7.14
C LEU A 27 -5.44 4.75 -8.14
N VAL A 28 -5.22 3.44 -8.15
CA VAL A 28 -4.28 2.76 -9.03
C VAL A 28 -5.06 1.76 -9.88
N ASP A 29 -4.95 1.87 -11.19
CA ASP A 29 -5.57 0.93 -12.11
C ASP A 29 -4.95 -0.47 -11.94
N VAL A 30 -5.79 -1.50 -11.97
CA VAL A 30 -5.36 -2.90 -11.86
C VAL A 30 -5.72 -3.66 -13.14
N PRO A 31 -5.02 -4.76 -13.47
CA PRO A 31 -3.92 -5.38 -12.73
C PRO A 31 -2.61 -4.58 -12.84
N VAL A 32 -1.94 -4.36 -11.70
CA VAL A 32 -0.59 -3.78 -11.62
C VAL A 32 0.22 -4.56 -10.59
N THR A 33 1.49 -4.78 -10.87
CA THR A 33 2.42 -5.46 -9.95
C THR A 33 2.96 -4.49 -8.90
N ALA A 34 3.34 -5.02 -7.74
CA ALA A 34 4.01 -4.21 -6.73
C ALA A 34 5.34 -3.64 -7.25
N ALA A 35 6.07 -4.38 -8.09
CA ALA A 35 7.29 -3.91 -8.74
C ALA A 35 7.07 -2.65 -9.57
N GLU A 36 6.02 -2.60 -10.39
CA GLU A 36 5.71 -1.40 -11.20
C GLU A 36 5.54 -0.16 -10.30
N LEU A 37 4.81 -0.30 -9.19
CA LEU A 37 4.64 0.79 -8.22
C LEU A 37 5.92 1.16 -7.46
N MET A 38 6.78 0.19 -7.15
CA MET A 38 8.07 0.42 -6.52
C MET A 38 9.09 1.05 -7.48
N LEU A 39 8.97 0.81 -8.78
CA LEU A 39 9.79 1.44 -9.81
C LEU A 39 9.38 2.90 -10.06
N GLU A 40 8.09 3.21 -10.00
CA GLU A 40 7.60 4.61 -9.99
C GLU A 40 8.14 5.40 -8.80
N HIS A 41 8.26 4.73 -7.64
CA HIS A 41 8.70 5.33 -6.38
C HIS A 41 9.91 4.60 -5.80
N PRO A 42 11.11 4.82 -6.35
CA PRO A 42 12.32 4.16 -5.87
C PRO A 42 12.55 4.43 -4.38
N GLY A 43 12.88 3.39 -3.62
CA GLY A 43 13.07 3.48 -2.18
C GLY A 43 11.80 3.33 -1.35
N TYR A 44 10.66 3.07 -1.99
CA TYR A 44 9.42 2.75 -1.30
C TYR A 44 9.04 1.29 -1.48
N VAL A 45 8.26 0.77 -0.54
CA VAL A 45 7.63 -0.54 -0.62
C VAL A 45 6.12 -0.39 -0.52
N VAL A 46 5.41 -1.22 -1.27
CA VAL A 46 3.95 -1.34 -1.19
C VAL A 46 3.60 -2.35 -0.11
N SER A 47 2.54 -2.16 0.66
CA SER A 47 2.07 -3.11 1.69
C SER A 47 0.55 -3.16 1.71
N PRO A 48 -0.09 -4.33 1.79
CA PRO A 48 -1.54 -4.42 1.96
C PRO A 48 -1.95 -3.99 3.38
N LEU A 49 -2.94 -3.10 3.47
CA LEU A 49 -3.43 -2.60 4.76
C LEU A 49 -4.23 -3.64 5.55
N ILE A 50 -4.65 -4.74 4.91
CA ILE A 50 -5.42 -5.81 5.56
C ILE A 50 -4.64 -6.50 6.69
N ASP A 51 -3.30 -6.45 6.63
CA ASP A 51 -2.42 -7.06 7.63
C ASP A 51 -2.14 -6.15 8.83
N PHE A 52 -2.72 -4.95 8.84
CA PHE A 52 -2.65 -4.00 9.96
C PHE A 52 -3.58 -4.44 11.11
N ARG A 53 -3.35 -5.64 11.64
CA ARG A 53 -3.96 -6.09 12.89
C ARG A 53 -3.02 -5.80 14.05
N ARG A 54 -3.62 -5.48 15.21
CA ARG A 54 -3.16 -5.34 16.61
C ARG A 54 -1.69 -5.03 16.94
N ASP A 55 -0.73 -5.58 16.20
CA ASP A 55 0.71 -5.45 16.42
C ASP A 55 1.34 -4.31 15.60
N PHE A 56 0.56 -3.57 14.80
CA PHE A 56 1.07 -2.48 13.93
C PHE A 56 2.19 -2.94 12.98
N ARG A 57 2.14 -4.20 12.55
CA ARG A 57 3.14 -4.79 11.64
C ARG A 57 2.61 -4.79 10.24
N LEU A 58 3.40 -4.27 9.31
CA LEU A 58 3.12 -4.32 7.89
C LEU A 58 4.08 -5.31 7.24
N SER A 59 3.54 -6.25 6.49
CA SER A 59 4.32 -7.01 5.52
C SER A 59 4.18 -6.25 4.22
N ALA A 60 5.24 -5.99 3.47
CA ALA A 60 5.04 -5.26 2.21
C ALA A 60 4.34 -6.20 1.16
N MET A 61 4.36 -5.95 -0.16
CA MET A 61 4.11 -6.91 -1.27
C MET A 61 5.40 -7.40 -1.98
N LYS A 62 5.43 -8.67 -2.45
CA LYS A 62 6.55 -9.16 -3.28
C LYS A 62 6.50 -8.46 -4.62
N ALA A 63 7.65 -8.32 -5.27
CA ALA A 63 7.77 -7.64 -6.57
C ALA A 63 6.76 -8.17 -7.62
N ASP A 64 6.54 -9.48 -7.65
CA ASP A 64 5.67 -10.19 -8.60
C ASP A 64 4.18 -10.25 -8.17
N GLU A 65 3.84 -9.81 -6.95
CA GLU A 65 2.45 -9.81 -6.49
C GLU A 65 1.65 -8.70 -7.17
N ILE A 66 0.45 -9.06 -7.64
CA ILE A 66 -0.46 -8.16 -8.34
C ILE A 66 -1.45 -7.54 -7.35
N LEU A 67 -1.63 -6.22 -7.44
CA LEU A 67 -2.65 -5.52 -6.67
C LEU A 67 -4.04 -5.91 -7.16
N SER A 68 -4.91 -6.20 -6.20
CA SER A 68 -6.31 -6.51 -6.47
C SER A 68 -7.16 -5.27 -6.32
N GLY A 69 -8.11 -5.09 -7.23
CA GLY A 69 -9.13 -4.06 -7.11
C GLY A 69 -9.87 -4.15 -5.78
N SER A 70 -10.45 -3.03 -5.33
CA SER A 70 -11.17 -2.89 -4.05
C SER A 70 -10.33 -3.08 -2.77
N ARG A 71 -9.04 -3.44 -2.87
CA ARG A 71 -8.12 -3.49 -1.73
C ARG A 71 -7.42 -2.15 -1.49
N VAL A 72 -6.94 -1.99 -0.27
CA VAL A 72 -6.19 -0.83 0.18
C VAL A 72 -4.75 -1.23 0.44
N TYR A 73 -3.82 -0.47 -0.11
CA TYR A 73 -2.39 -0.63 -0.01
C TYR A 73 -1.75 0.65 0.51
N MET A 74 -0.57 0.54 1.12
CA MET A 74 0.25 1.64 1.60
C MET A 74 1.58 1.66 0.87
N LEU A 75 2.02 2.84 0.47
CA LEU A 75 3.36 3.12 -0.01
C LEU A 75 4.19 3.69 1.14
N ILE A 76 5.32 3.06 1.42
CA ILE A 76 6.11 3.30 2.63
C ILE A 76 7.58 3.46 2.27
N SER A 77 8.22 4.55 2.71
CA SER A 77 9.64 4.78 2.50
C SER A 77 10.50 3.81 3.30
N CYS A 78 11.51 3.20 2.66
CA CYS A 78 12.50 2.35 3.30
C CYS A 78 13.63 3.13 3.99
N TYR A 79 13.73 4.44 3.73
CA TYR A 79 14.81 5.28 4.26
C TYR A 79 14.45 5.99 5.57
N GLU A 80 13.18 5.97 5.98
CA GLU A 80 12.77 6.66 7.21
C GLU A 80 13.08 5.83 8.47
N SER A 81 13.83 6.45 9.38
CA SER A 81 14.33 5.91 10.66
C SER A 81 13.26 5.50 11.69
N ALA A 82 11.98 5.52 11.32
CA ALA A 82 10.85 5.18 12.18
C ALA A 82 10.61 3.66 12.33
N TRP A 83 11.27 2.83 11.52
CA TRP A 83 11.02 1.39 11.45
C TRP A 83 12.10 0.58 12.18
N LYS A 84 11.75 -0.03 13.31
CA LYS A 84 12.62 -1.00 13.99
C LYS A 84 12.27 -2.41 13.54
N GLY A 85 13.10 -3.00 12.68
CA GLY A 85 13.06 -4.43 12.39
C GLY A 85 12.57 -4.83 11.01
N PHE A 86 13.05 -4.17 9.94
CA PHE A 86 13.05 -4.75 8.61
C PHE A 86 13.80 -6.09 8.66
N ARG A 87 13.06 -7.21 8.67
CA ARG A 87 13.64 -8.56 8.60
C ARG A 87 13.11 -9.26 7.37
N ILE A 88 14.05 -9.68 6.53
CA ILE A 88 13.81 -10.65 5.47
C ILE A 88 13.78 -12.02 6.16
N ARG A 89 12.62 -12.68 6.17
CA ARG A 89 12.51 -14.07 6.66
C ARG A 89 11.65 -14.85 5.68
N ASP A 90 12.20 -15.92 5.12
CA ASP A 90 11.49 -16.88 4.26
C ASP A 90 10.84 -16.24 3.00
N GLY A 91 11.54 -15.28 2.38
CA GLY A 91 11.02 -14.57 1.20
C GLY A 91 9.87 -13.60 1.49
N ASN A 92 9.51 -13.41 2.76
CA ASN A 92 8.56 -12.41 3.23
C ASN A 92 9.31 -11.27 3.95
N TYR A 93 8.88 -10.05 3.67
CA TYR A 93 9.54 -8.81 4.06
C TYR A 93 8.58 -8.13 5.02
N ARG A 94 9.02 -8.10 6.28
CA ARG A 94 8.23 -7.65 7.42
C ARG A 94 8.82 -6.37 7.97
N VAL A 95 7.97 -5.40 8.23
CA VAL A 95 8.33 -4.09 8.77
C VAL A 95 7.42 -3.80 9.99
N GLY A 96 8.02 -3.40 11.11
CA GLY A 96 7.28 -3.07 12.34
C GLY A 96 7.23 -1.57 12.58
N LEU A 97 6.03 -0.99 12.71
CA LEU A 97 5.84 0.40 13.12
C LEU A 97 6.15 0.55 14.62
N ARG A 98 6.58 1.76 15.02
CA ARG A 98 6.79 2.15 16.42
C ARG A 98 5.49 2.56 17.09
#